data_AF-A0A536BUU0-F1
#
_entry.id   AF-A0A536BUU0-F1
#
_cell.length_a   1.000
_cell.length_b   1.000
_cell.length_c   1.000
_cell.angle_alpha   90.00
_cell.angle_beta   90.00
_cell.angle_gamma   90.00
#
_symmetry.space_group_name_H-M   'P 1'
#
loop_
_entity.id
_entity.type
_entity.pdbx_description
1 polymer ?
#
loop_
_entity_poly.entity_id
_entity_poly.type
_entity_poly.pdbx_seq_one_letter_code
_entity_poly.pdbx_strand_id
1 'polypeptide(L)'
;MSPAIRADEVGTIEEGPLSEVLAALARDDPGGVVAALDGQLHHGRPGSPAALRQQVGERLATALAPQKGRIARWIDALATSPSPTARQVACLLLASRYPEDPAGVLRTAETLADDPHWEVREAAGGLLGTVLDRDFAKIRGRLEVLRSSRSENLRRSVVLAVKYAARREKPERVPDLLALLQPLLRDEEPYVRRNLGQSAIGDGLLRVNPKETLKCLREWSRDRDQMVRWNVAMAFSSAIGSFHWPAAKSILERLAKGPEPLVRNAVAKAMRRSRQRYTDEVEETRLRWLKDRDRVATAELVGPLKKR
;
A
#
# COMPACT_ATOMS: atom_id res chain seq x y z
N MET A 1 11.51 2.25 -47.33
CA MET A 1 12.57 3.04 -46.67
C MET A 1 12.05 3.47 -45.31
N SER A 2 12.40 2.72 -44.27
CA SER A 2 12.19 3.11 -42.88
C SER A 2 13.55 3.53 -42.32
N PRO A 3 13.68 4.64 -41.58
CA PRO A 3 14.93 4.95 -40.92
C PRO A 3 15.12 3.93 -39.79
N ALA A 4 16.23 3.20 -39.86
CA ALA A 4 16.71 2.34 -38.79
C ALA A 4 17.04 3.23 -37.58
N ILE A 5 16.43 2.92 -36.43
CA ILE A 5 16.84 3.47 -35.15
C ILE A 5 18.28 3.00 -34.92
N ARG A 6 19.21 3.95 -34.82
CA ARG A 6 20.62 3.66 -34.54
C ARG A 6 20.72 3.08 -33.13
N ALA A 7 21.50 2.02 -32.99
CA ALA A 7 21.76 1.31 -31.73
C ALA A 7 22.56 2.14 -30.70
N ASP A 8 22.78 3.44 -30.96
CA ASP A 8 23.59 4.35 -30.13
C ASP A 8 22.74 5.24 -29.20
N GLU A 9 21.41 5.10 -29.18
CA GLU A 9 20.52 5.82 -28.23
C GLU A 9 20.26 5.04 -26.93
N VAL A 10 21.19 4.18 -26.53
CA VAL A 10 21.24 3.67 -25.16
C VAL A 10 22.38 4.40 -24.47
N GLY A 11 22.03 5.48 -23.76
CA GLY A 11 22.97 6.28 -22.99
C GLY A 11 23.95 5.39 -22.23
N THR A 12 25.24 5.60 -22.49
CA THR A 12 26.32 5.00 -21.72
C THR A 12 26.16 5.39 -20.25
N ILE A 13 26.63 4.54 -19.33
CA ILE A 13 26.51 4.71 -17.88
C ILE A 13 27.04 6.07 -17.36
N GLU A 14 27.77 6.82 -18.20
CA GLU A 14 28.35 8.13 -17.89
C GLU A 14 27.34 9.29 -17.92
N GLU A 15 26.25 9.20 -18.69
CA GLU A 15 25.25 10.28 -18.83
C GLU A 15 23.86 9.81 -18.40
N GLY A 16 23.38 10.33 -17.25
CA GLY A 16 22.05 10.03 -16.76
C GLY A 16 21.81 10.50 -15.33
N PRO A 17 20.55 10.46 -14.85
CA PRO A 17 20.18 11.00 -13.53
C PRO A 17 20.98 10.38 -12.38
N LEU A 18 21.38 9.12 -12.51
CA LEU A 18 22.17 8.45 -11.49
C LEU A 18 23.61 9.00 -11.41
N SER A 19 24.21 9.34 -12.56
CA SER A 19 25.54 9.96 -12.63
C SER A 19 25.52 11.34 -11.96
N GLU A 20 24.49 12.14 -12.24
CA GLU A 20 24.28 13.45 -11.60
C GLU A 20 24.09 13.34 -10.09
N VAL A 21 23.31 12.35 -9.62
CA VAL A 21 23.13 12.05 -8.20
C VAL A 21 24.45 11.69 -7.53
N LEU A 22 25.27 10.84 -8.16
CA LEU A 22 26.58 10.46 -7.62
C LEU A 22 27.55 11.64 -7.57
N ALA A 23 27.53 12.51 -8.59
CA ALA A 23 28.32 13.72 -8.61
C ALA A 23 27.89 14.71 -7.51
N ALA A 24 26.58 14.88 -7.28
CA ALA A 24 26.06 15.71 -6.20
C ALA A 24 26.39 15.13 -4.81
N LEU A 25 26.29 13.81 -4.64
CA LEU A 25 26.73 13.12 -3.43
C LEU A 25 28.23 13.33 -3.16
N ALA A 26 29.08 13.27 -4.18
CA ALA A 26 30.52 13.53 -4.04
C ALA A 26 30.80 14.97 -3.57
N ARG A 27 29.98 15.93 -4.01
CA ARG A 27 30.05 17.35 -3.59
C ARG A 27 29.37 17.66 -2.26
N ASP A 28 28.82 16.65 -1.58
CA ASP A 28 28.06 16.81 -0.34
C ASP A 28 26.84 17.74 -0.45
N ASP A 29 26.18 17.66 -1.62
CA ASP A 29 25.09 18.54 -2.06
C ASP A 29 23.74 17.79 -2.16
N PRO A 30 22.90 17.82 -1.12
CA PRO A 30 21.54 17.27 -1.18
C PRO A 30 20.68 17.94 -2.25
N GLY A 31 20.88 19.23 -2.52
CA GLY A 31 20.10 19.99 -3.50
C GLY A 31 20.35 19.50 -4.92
N GLY A 32 21.61 19.22 -5.27
CA GLY A 32 21.98 18.63 -6.55
C GLY A 32 21.38 17.24 -6.78
N VAL A 33 21.26 16.41 -5.73
CA VAL A 33 20.56 15.12 -5.82
C VAL A 33 19.08 15.32 -6.13
N VAL A 34 18.45 16.32 -5.49
CA VAL A 34 17.04 16.64 -5.73
C VAL A 34 16.84 17.16 -7.14
N ALA A 35 17.68 18.08 -7.62
CA ALA A 35 17.62 18.61 -8.97
C ALA A 35 17.72 17.51 -10.04
N ALA A 36 18.64 16.57 -9.86
CA ALA A 36 18.79 15.41 -10.77
C ALA A 36 17.54 14.52 -10.81
N LEU A 37 16.87 14.34 -9.67
CA LEU A 37 15.65 13.54 -9.59
C LEU A 37 14.40 14.27 -10.08
N ASP A 38 14.30 15.58 -9.84
CA ASP A 38 13.16 16.41 -10.26
C ASP A 38 13.23 16.80 -11.74
N GLY A 39 14.42 16.79 -12.34
CA GLY A 39 14.62 16.94 -13.78
C GLY A 39 14.07 15.77 -14.62
N GLN A 40 13.60 14.70 -13.96
CA GLN A 40 12.95 13.56 -14.60
C GLN A 40 11.45 13.80 -14.80
N LEU A 41 10.80 12.94 -15.59
CA LEU A 41 9.35 12.94 -15.75
C LEU A 41 8.71 11.69 -15.16
N HIS A 42 7.67 11.89 -14.34
CA HIS A 42 6.81 10.85 -13.81
C HIS A 42 5.35 11.17 -14.13
N HIS A 43 4.69 10.29 -14.88
CA HIS A 43 3.33 10.51 -15.38
C HIS A 43 3.14 11.85 -16.12
N GLY A 44 4.17 12.29 -16.85
CA GLY A 44 4.14 13.54 -17.64
C GLY A 44 4.29 14.83 -16.82
N ARG A 45 4.65 14.73 -15.53
CA ARG A 45 4.98 15.87 -14.66
C ARG A 45 6.43 15.75 -14.16
N PRO A 46 7.08 16.86 -13.77
CA PRO A 46 8.37 16.80 -13.10
C PRO A 46 8.33 15.86 -11.89
N GLY A 47 9.30 14.96 -11.82
CA GLY A 47 9.38 13.91 -10.81
C GLY A 47 10.04 12.64 -11.34
N SER A 48 10.63 11.85 -10.45
CA SER A 48 11.33 10.61 -10.82
C SER A 48 10.41 9.39 -10.87
N PRO A 49 10.79 8.30 -11.54
CA PRO A 49 10.15 7.00 -11.33
C PRO A 49 10.46 6.44 -9.93
N ALA A 50 9.52 5.71 -9.32
CA ALA A 50 9.71 5.11 -7.99
C ALA A 50 10.94 4.18 -7.90
N ALA A 51 11.21 3.41 -8.96
CA ALA A 51 12.39 2.54 -9.02
C ALA A 51 13.70 3.33 -8.96
N LEU A 52 13.77 4.48 -9.64
CA LEU A 52 14.94 5.36 -9.60
C LEU A 52 15.14 5.94 -8.20
N ARG A 53 14.07 6.41 -7.55
CA ARG A 53 14.14 6.88 -6.15
C ARG A 53 14.66 5.82 -5.21
N GLN A 54 14.16 4.59 -5.34
CA GLN A 54 14.60 3.46 -4.52
C GLN A 54 16.11 3.20 -4.70
N GLN A 55 16.58 3.13 -5.94
CA GLN A 55 18.00 2.93 -6.26
C GLN A 55 18.88 4.05 -5.69
N VAL A 56 18.42 5.30 -5.80
CA VAL A 56 19.13 6.46 -5.25
C VAL A 56 19.15 6.41 -3.72
N GLY A 57 18.02 6.15 -3.07
CA GLY A 57 17.94 6.03 -1.62
C GLY A 57 18.86 4.94 -1.05
N GLU A 58 18.95 3.79 -1.70
CA GLU A 58 19.85 2.69 -1.30
C GLU A 58 21.33 3.08 -1.41
N ARG A 59 21.73 3.75 -2.51
CA ARG A 59 23.09 4.22 -2.71
C ARG A 59 23.47 5.31 -1.71
N LEU A 60 22.59 6.28 -1.50
CA LEU A 60 22.80 7.34 -0.51
C LEU A 60 22.89 6.76 0.91
N ALA A 61 21.99 5.83 1.28
CA ALA A 61 22.03 5.19 2.59
C ALA A 61 23.35 4.44 2.81
N THR A 62 23.84 3.74 1.80
CA THR A 62 25.12 3.00 1.86
C THR A 62 26.30 3.96 1.98
N ALA A 63 26.36 4.99 1.14
CA ALA A 63 27.49 5.92 1.09
C ALA A 63 27.56 6.83 2.33
N LEU A 64 26.41 7.20 2.90
CA LEU A 64 26.34 8.10 4.05
C LEU A 64 26.39 7.35 5.40
N ALA A 65 26.15 6.03 5.44
CA ALA A 65 26.15 5.24 6.67
C ALA A 65 27.39 5.40 7.56
N PRO A 66 28.64 5.48 7.04
CA PRO A 66 29.82 5.64 7.89
C PRO A 66 29.91 7.02 8.58
N GLN A 67 29.17 8.03 8.08
CA GLN A 67 29.33 9.42 8.48
C GLN A 67 28.06 9.93 9.19
N LYS A 68 27.90 9.54 10.47
CA LYS A 68 26.67 9.78 11.26
C LYS A 68 26.16 11.23 11.24
N GLY A 69 27.05 12.22 11.36
CA GLY A 69 26.66 13.64 11.31
C GLY A 69 26.20 14.06 9.92
N ARG A 70 26.85 13.55 8.87
CA ARG A 70 26.53 13.85 7.48
C ARG A 70 25.17 13.29 7.08
N ILE A 71 24.87 12.03 7.41
CA ILE A 71 23.57 11.42 7.10
C ILE A 71 22.41 12.13 7.81
N ALA A 72 22.62 12.58 9.06
CA ALA A 72 21.61 13.36 9.78
C ALA A 72 21.31 14.69 9.07
N ARG A 73 22.36 15.46 8.73
CA ARG A 73 22.24 16.71 7.96
C ARG A 73 21.52 16.51 6.63
N TRP A 74 21.82 15.43 5.92
CA TRP A 74 21.17 15.08 4.66
C TRP A 74 19.68 14.77 4.84
N ILE A 75 19.33 13.97 5.84
CA ILE A 75 17.94 13.66 6.15
C ILE A 75 17.16 14.94 6.49
N ASP A 76 17.71 15.83 7.32
CA ASP A 76 17.05 17.07 7.70
C ASP A 76 16.82 17.98 6.48
N ALA A 77 17.85 18.14 5.63
CA ALA A 77 17.76 18.92 4.40
C ALA A 77 16.72 18.37 3.43
N LEU A 78 16.66 17.04 3.26
CA LEU A 78 15.73 16.39 2.35
C LEU A 78 14.29 16.36 2.89
N ALA A 79 14.11 16.12 4.19
CA ALA A 79 12.79 16.04 4.84
C ALA A 79 12.09 17.41 4.93
N THR A 80 12.85 18.50 4.96
CA THR A 80 12.32 19.88 4.99
C THR A 80 12.31 20.57 3.63
N SER A 81 12.81 19.91 2.59
CA SER A 81 12.84 20.45 1.24
C SER A 81 11.44 20.72 0.69
N PRO A 82 11.25 21.78 -0.11
CA PRO A 82 9.99 22.03 -0.82
C PRO A 82 9.65 20.92 -1.82
N SER A 83 10.65 20.20 -2.34
CA SER A 83 10.47 19.12 -3.31
C SER A 83 9.83 17.87 -2.65
N PRO A 84 8.68 17.38 -3.14
CA PRO A 84 8.13 16.10 -2.69
C PRO A 84 9.05 14.91 -2.96
N THR A 85 9.84 14.97 -4.03
CA THR A 85 10.84 13.94 -4.36
C THR A 85 11.91 13.86 -3.29
N ALA A 86 12.42 15.00 -2.83
CA ALA A 86 13.39 15.07 -1.74
C ALA A 86 12.86 14.41 -0.47
N ARG A 87 11.63 14.75 -0.07
CA ARG A 87 10.99 14.20 1.12
C ARG A 87 10.72 12.68 1.01
N GLN A 88 10.43 12.18 -0.19
CA GLN A 88 10.38 10.74 -0.46
C GLN A 88 11.75 10.06 -0.29
N VAL A 89 12.84 10.68 -0.76
CA VAL A 89 14.21 10.16 -0.55
C VAL A 89 14.59 10.19 0.92
N ALA A 90 14.17 11.22 1.67
CA ALA A 90 14.37 11.27 3.12
C ALA A 90 13.78 10.04 3.82
N CYS A 91 12.58 9.58 3.44
CA CYS A 91 11.99 8.34 3.96
C CYS A 91 12.89 7.11 3.76
N LEU A 92 13.59 7.02 2.62
CA LEU A 92 14.50 5.90 2.33
C LEU A 92 15.75 5.93 3.22
N LEU A 93 16.28 7.13 3.50
CA LEU A 93 17.43 7.32 4.37
C LEU A 93 17.09 7.12 5.86
N LEU A 94 15.92 7.58 6.29
CA LEU A 94 15.47 7.47 7.68
C LEU A 94 15.46 6.01 8.18
N ALA A 95 15.20 5.04 7.31
CA ALA A 95 15.22 3.63 7.67
C ALA A 95 16.60 3.19 8.22
N SER A 96 17.71 3.69 7.67
CA SER A 96 19.05 3.28 8.14
C SER A 96 19.41 3.88 9.50
N ARG A 97 18.75 4.98 9.90
CA ARG A 97 18.97 5.68 11.17
C ARG A 97 18.16 5.14 12.34
N TYR A 98 17.19 4.27 12.06
CA TYR A 98 16.29 3.75 13.09
C TYR A 98 17.03 3.10 14.29
N PRO A 99 18.10 2.31 14.11
CA PRO A 99 18.80 1.70 15.25
C PRO A 99 19.42 2.72 16.21
N GLU A 100 19.91 3.87 15.71
CA GLU A 100 20.56 4.87 16.57
C GLU A 100 19.60 5.93 17.12
N ASP A 101 18.57 6.31 16.36
CA ASP A 101 17.57 7.28 16.80
C ASP A 101 16.14 6.84 16.43
N PRO A 102 15.59 5.82 17.12
CA PRO A 102 14.22 5.37 16.86
C PRO A 102 13.20 6.49 17.05
N ALA A 103 13.41 7.36 18.04
CA ALA A 103 12.43 8.39 18.40
C ALA A 103 12.39 9.51 17.37
N GLY A 104 13.55 10.01 16.92
CA GLY A 104 13.64 11.00 15.85
C GLY A 104 13.13 10.47 14.53
N VAL A 105 13.49 9.23 14.16
CA VAL A 105 12.98 8.60 12.94
C VAL A 105 11.45 8.53 12.95
N LEU A 106 10.83 8.14 14.07
CA LEU A 106 9.38 8.07 14.16
C LEU A 106 8.71 9.45 14.12
N ARG A 107 9.27 10.46 14.79
CA ARG A 107 8.75 11.85 14.70
C ARG A 107 8.76 12.36 13.27
N THR A 108 9.86 12.16 12.55
CA THR A 108 9.98 12.59 11.15
C THR A 108 9.07 11.76 10.24
N ALA A 109 9.00 10.44 10.43
CA ALA A 109 8.12 9.56 9.66
C ALA A 109 6.64 9.94 9.82
N GLU A 110 6.20 10.32 11.02
CA GLU A 110 4.83 10.76 11.27
C GLU A 110 4.53 12.12 10.64
N THR A 111 5.48 13.06 10.71
CA THR A 111 5.36 14.35 10.02
C THR A 111 5.21 14.14 8.51
N LEU A 112 6.03 13.27 7.92
CA LEU A 112 5.97 12.93 6.49
C LEU A 112 4.73 12.08 6.14
N ALA A 113 4.21 11.30 7.09
CA ALA A 113 2.96 10.57 6.90
C ALA A 113 1.74 11.51 6.84
N ASP A 114 1.83 12.72 7.40
CA ASP A 114 0.82 13.78 7.32
C ASP A 114 1.15 14.87 6.28
N ASP A 115 2.11 14.61 5.40
CA ASP A 115 2.56 15.56 4.38
C ASP A 115 1.44 15.96 3.41
N PRO A 116 1.37 17.22 2.93
CA PRO A 116 0.37 17.63 1.94
C PRO A 116 0.46 16.83 0.62
N HIS A 117 1.65 16.36 0.25
CA HIS A 117 1.87 15.60 -0.98
C HIS A 117 1.65 14.10 -0.77
N TRP A 118 0.72 13.53 -1.53
CA TRP A 118 0.28 12.14 -1.32
C TRP A 118 1.38 11.09 -1.53
N GLU A 119 2.34 11.32 -2.43
CA GLU A 119 3.45 10.38 -2.64
C GLU A 119 4.43 10.36 -1.45
N VAL A 120 4.59 11.49 -0.75
CA VAL A 120 5.40 11.54 0.47
C VAL A 120 4.74 10.72 1.57
N ARG A 121 3.41 10.84 1.70
CA ARG A 121 2.63 10.00 2.63
C ARG A 121 2.75 8.52 2.32
N GLU A 122 2.76 8.13 1.05
CA GLU A 122 2.98 6.75 0.63
C GLU A 122 4.37 6.25 1.05
N ALA A 123 5.42 7.05 0.79
CA ALA A 123 6.79 6.73 1.17
C ALA A 123 6.96 6.62 2.69
N ALA A 124 6.32 7.51 3.46
CA ALA A 124 6.31 7.47 4.92
C ALA A 124 5.59 6.22 5.47
N GLY A 125 4.47 5.82 4.86
CA GLY A 125 3.82 4.54 5.17
C GLY A 125 4.71 3.32 4.88
N GLY A 126 5.49 3.38 3.79
CA GLY A 126 6.52 2.38 3.47
C GLY A 126 7.66 2.33 4.48
N LEU A 127 8.14 3.50 4.95
CA LEU A 127 9.12 3.60 6.04
C LEU A 127 8.56 3.00 7.33
N LEU A 128 7.34 3.35 7.73
CA LEU A 128 6.68 2.80 8.91
C LEU A 128 6.53 1.28 8.82
N GLY A 129 6.22 0.74 7.64
CA GLY A 129 6.20 -0.71 7.41
C GLY A 129 7.59 -1.36 7.51
N THR A 130 8.62 -0.69 6.99
CA THR A 130 10.03 -1.14 7.11
C THR A 130 10.46 -1.21 8.57
N VAL A 131 10.18 -0.18 9.37
CA VAL A 131 10.55 -0.19 10.81
C VAL A 131 9.67 -1.13 11.62
N LEU A 132 8.39 -1.31 11.26
CA LEU A 132 7.52 -2.32 11.86
C LEU A 132 8.06 -3.73 11.63
N ASP A 133 8.62 -4.01 10.45
CA ASP A 133 9.20 -5.33 10.18
C ASP A 133 10.45 -5.61 11.05
N ARG A 134 11.24 -4.56 11.32
CA ARG A 134 12.49 -4.62 12.09
C ARG A 134 12.26 -4.67 13.61
N ASP A 135 11.35 -3.86 14.13
CA ASP A 135 11.08 -3.71 15.56
C ASP A 135 9.57 -3.82 15.84
N PHE A 136 9.06 -5.04 15.68
CA PHE A 136 7.63 -5.30 15.60
C PHE A 136 6.87 -4.86 16.85
N ALA A 137 7.36 -5.21 18.05
CA ALA A 137 6.66 -4.92 19.30
C ALA A 137 6.56 -3.42 19.55
N LYS A 138 7.66 -2.68 19.42
CA LYS A 138 7.70 -1.24 19.67
C LYS A 138 6.89 -0.46 18.65
N ILE A 139 7.08 -0.76 17.37
CA ILE A 139 6.38 -0.04 16.30
C ILE A 139 4.88 -0.38 16.30
N ARG A 140 4.49 -1.63 16.58
CA ARG A 140 3.07 -1.99 16.76
C ARG A 140 2.40 -1.10 17.81
N GLY A 141 3.03 -0.93 18.98
CA GLY A 141 2.51 -0.04 20.03
C GLY A 141 2.36 1.41 19.56
N ARG A 142 3.28 1.92 18.73
CA ARG A 142 3.13 3.25 18.15
C ARG A 142 1.99 3.33 17.14
N LEU A 143 1.86 2.34 16.26
CA LEU A 143 0.79 2.29 15.26
C LEU A 143 -0.61 2.14 15.90
N GLU A 144 -0.71 1.52 17.09
CA GLU A 144 -1.93 1.51 17.89
C GLU A 144 -2.39 2.90 18.32
N VAL A 145 -1.44 3.82 18.58
CA VAL A 145 -1.75 5.24 18.83
C VAL A 145 -2.17 5.93 17.54
N LEU A 146 -1.43 5.72 16.44
CA LEU A 146 -1.69 6.41 15.17
C LEU A 146 -3.03 6.02 14.54
N ARG A 147 -3.50 4.77 14.69
CA ARG A 147 -4.81 4.33 14.16
C ARG A 147 -6.00 5.02 14.81
N SER A 148 -5.79 5.70 15.94
CA SER A 148 -6.79 6.51 16.65
C SER A 148 -6.56 8.01 16.48
N SER A 149 -5.64 8.42 15.60
CA SER A 149 -5.37 9.84 15.31
C SER A 149 -6.56 10.52 14.65
N ARG A 150 -6.69 11.83 14.89
CA ARG A 150 -7.65 12.69 14.17
C ARG A 150 -7.28 12.85 12.69
N SER A 151 -5.98 12.83 12.37
CA SER A 151 -5.52 12.88 10.98
C SER A 151 -5.82 11.56 10.26
N GLU A 152 -6.59 11.64 9.17
CA GLU A 152 -6.82 10.52 8.27
C GLU A 152 -5.54 10.00 7.61
N ASN A 153 -4.55 10.87 7.42
CA ASN A 153 -3.29 10.51 6.81
C ASN A 153 -2.49 9.60 7.74
N LEU A 154 -2.46 9.92 9.03
CA LEU A 154 -1.83 9.09 10.06
C LEU A 154 -2.58 7.76 10.24
N ARG A 155 -3.93 7.75 10.19
CA ARG A 155 -4.68 6.49 10.21
C ARG A 155 -4.40 5.64 8.96
N ARG A 156 -4.31 6.26 7.78
CA ARG A 156 -3.97 5.58 6.53
C ARG A 156 -2.53 5.03 6.55
N SER A 157 -1.58 5.74 7.16
CA SER A 157 -0.20 5.29 7.21
C SER A 157 -0.05 3.97 7.99
N VAL A 158 -0.90 3.72 8.99
CA VAL A 158 -1.00 2.41 9.66
C VAL A 158 -1.39 1.30 8.67
N VAL A 159 -2.38 1.58 7.80
CA VAL A 159 -2.84 0.61 6.78
C VAL A 159 -1.71 0.25 5.82
N LEU A 160 -0.94 1.25 5.38
CA LEU A 160 0.22 1.04 4.53
C LEU A 160 1.34 0.30 5.27
N ALA A 161 1.65 0.69 6.50
CA ALA A 161 2.68 0.04 7.31
C ALA A 161 2.39 -1.45 7.46
N VAL A 162 1.14 -1.83 7.76
CA VAL A 162 0.72 -3.23 7.81
C VAL A 162 0.91 -3.94 6.47
N LYS A 163 0.52 -3.30 5.36
CA LYS A 163 0.69 -3.87 4.01
C LYS A 163 2.18 -4.14 3.70
N TYR A 164 3.07 -3.20 4.02
CA TYR A 164 4.50 -3.34 3.74
C TYR A 164 5.25 -4.27 4.72
N ALA A 165 4.73 -4.43 5.94
CA ALA A 165 5.25 -5.36 6.93
C ALA A 165 4.70 -6.79 6.81
N ALA A 166 3.68 -7.01 5.97
CA ALA A 166 3.13 -8.33 5.70
C ALA A 166 4.12 -9.17 4.86
N ARG A 167 4.99 -9.93 5.53
CA ARG A 167 6.05 -10.77 4.94
C ARG A 167 5.70 -12.26 4.99
N ARG A 168 5.96 -12.99 3.91
CA ARG A 168 5.67 -14.43 3.82
C ARG A 168 6.51 -15.27 4.77
N GLU A 169 7.67 -14.74 5.13
CA GLU A 169 8.64 -15.33 6.04
C GLU A 169 8.22 -15.17 7.52
N LYS A 170 7.22 -14.33 7.80
CA LYS A 170 6.74 -14.02 9.16
C LYS A 170 5.21 -14.15 9.30
N PRO A 171 4.60 -15.28 8.89
CA PRO A 171 3.15 -15.45 8.88
C PRO A 171 2.51 -15.46 10.28
N GLU A 172 3.31 -15.71 11.32
CA GLU A 172 2.93 -15.65 12.74
C GLU A 172 2.54 -14.24 13.20
N ARG A 173 2.96 -13.19 12.48
CA ARG A 173 2.60 -11.79 12.78
C ARG A 173 1.23 -11.38 12.28
N VAL A 174 0.61 -12.18 11.41
CA VAL A 174 -0.68 -11.82 10.78
C VAL A 174 -1.82 -11.56 11.79
N PRO A 175 -1.99 -12.34 12.89
CA PRO A 175 -2.98 -12.01 13.92
C PRO A 175 -2.81 -10.60 14.48
N ASP A 176 -1.60 -10.20 14.84
CA ASP A 176 -1.30 -8.87 15.38
C ASP A 176 -1.50 -7.77 14.34
N LEU A 177 -1.12 -8.03 13.07
CA LEU A 177 -1.38 -7.11 11.96
C LEU A 177 -2.88 -6.93 11.69
N LEU A 178 -3.67 -8.00 11.79
CA LEU A 178 -5.14 -7.93 11.69
C LEU A 178 -5.74 -7.13 12.85
N ALA A 179 -5.20 -7.29 14.07
CA ALA A 179 -5.62 -6.53 15.24
C ALA A 179 -5.37 -5.01 15.10
N LEU A 180 -4.26 -4.61 14.45
CA LEU A 180 -4.02 -3.20 14.10
C LEU A 180 -5.07 -2.65 13.13
N LEU A 181 -5.51 -3.44 12.15
CA LEU A 181 -6.46 -3.00 11.12
C LEU A 181 -7.91 -3.06 11.58
N GLN A 182 -8.27 -3.97 12.50
CA GLN A 182 -9.67 -4.22 12.87
C GLN A 182 -10.45 -2.96 13.27
N PRO A 183 -9.90 -2.03 14.08
CA PRO A 183 -10.62 -0.80 14.44
C PRO A 183 -10.82 0.15 13.26
N LEU A 184 -9.90 0.16 12.30
CA LEU A 184 -9.97 0.96 11.07
C LEU A 184 -11.01 0.44 10.08
N LEU A 185 -11.54 -0.79 10.24
CA LEU A 185 -12.59 -1.32 9.37
C LEU A 185 -13.88 -0.46 9.39
N ARG A 186 -14.07 0.34 10.45
CA ARG A 186 -15.17 1.29 10.64
C ARG A 186 -14.84 2.72 10.21
N ASP A 187 -13.64 2.97 9.69
CA ASP A 187 -13.20 4.32 9.36
C ASP A 187 -14.13 4.96 8.31
N GLU A 188 -14.65 6.14 8.64
CA GLU A 188 -15.58 6.88 7.79
C GLU A 188 -14.89 7.69 6.70
N GLU A 189 -13.57 7.74 6.68
CA GLU A 189 -12.83 8.45 5.65
C GLU A 189 -12.55 7.54 4.42
N PRO A 190 -13.09 7.87 3.22
CA PRO A 190 -12.76 7.15 1.98
C PRO A 190 -11.26 6.96 1.74
N TYR A 191 -10.43 7.93 2.09
CA TYR A 191 -8.98 7.87 1.87
C TYR A 191 -8.32 6.71 2.65
N VAL A 192 -8.74 6.46 3.89
CA VAL A 192 -8.30 5.31 4.69
C VAL A 192 -8.89 4.01 4.13
N ARG A 193 -10.22 3.98 3.93
CA ARG A 193 -10.95 2.77 3.52
C ARG A 193 -10.46 2.14 2.22
N ARG A 194 -10.14 2.94 1.21
CA ARG A 194 -9.69 2.44 -0.10
C ARG A 194 -8.43 1.57 -0.02
N ASN A 195 -7.64 1.71 1.05
CA ASN A 195 -6.39 0.98 1.26
C ASN A 195 -6.57 -0.25 2.20
N LEU A 196 -7.71 -0.39 2.88
CA LEU A 196 -7.96 -1.46 3.87
C LEU A 196 -8.31 -2.80 3.21
N GLY A 197 -9.59 -2.99 2.90
CA GLY A 197 -10.13 -4.27 2.42
C GLY A 197 -9.36 -4.78 1.21
N GLN A 198 -9.35 -4.01 0.13
CA GLN A 198 -8.73 -4.44 -1.12
C GLN A 198 -7.19 -4.55 -1.03
N SER A 199 -6.49 -3.61 -0.37
CA SER A 199 -5.02 -3.56 -0.42
C SER A 199 -4.38 -4.31 0.74
N ALA A 200 -4.48 -3.80 1.97
CA ALA A 200 -3.78 -4.40 3.12
C ALA A 200 -4.27 -5.82 3.42
N ILE A 201 -5.59 -6.04 3.41
CA ILE A 201 -6.16 -7.37 3.71
C ILE A 201 -6.14 -8.27 2.47
N GLY A 202 -6.68 -7.77 1.36
CA GLY A 202 -6.86 -8.52 0.12
C GLY A 202 -5.55 -8.90 -0.58
N ASP A 203 -4.70 -7.92 -0.87
CA ASP A 203 -3.42 -8.15 -1.57
C ASP A 203 -2.23 -8.44 -0.65
N GLY A 204 -2.31 -7.98 0.61
CA GLY A 204 -1.30 -8.18 1.66
C GLY A 204 -1.54 -9.46 2.46
N LEU A 205 -2.43 -9.42 3.45
CA LEU A 205 -2.54 -10.46 4.49
C LEU A 205 -3.05 -11.81 3.96
N LEU A 206 -3.99 -11.82 3.00
CA LEU A 206 -4.41 -13.07 2.34
C LEU A 206 -3.26 -13.77 1.60
N ARG A 207 -2.27 -13.00 1.10
CA ARG A 207 -1.07 -13.56 0.43
C ARG A 207 -0.14 -14.26 1.42
N VAL A 208 -0.10 -13.79 2.67
CA VAL A 208 0.86 -14.22 3.69
C VAL A 208 0.30 -15.35 4.52
N ASN A 209 -0.89 -15.19 5.09
CA ASN A 209 -1.54 -16.21 5.91
C ASN A 209 -3.04 -16.25 5.58
N PRO A 210 -3.43 -16.97 4.52
CA PRO A 210 -4.82 -17.03 4.08
C PRO A 210 -5.72 -17.69 5.13
N LYS A 211 -5.22 -18.68 5.88
CA LYS A 211 -6.01 -19.40 6.89
C LYS A 211 -6.51 -18.45 7.98
N GLU A 212 -5.60 -17.69 8.60
CA GLU A 212 -6.00 -16.76 9.67
C GLU A 212 -6.79 -15.57 9.11
N THR A 213 -6.37 -15.02 7.97
CA THR A 213 -7.06 -13.89 7.36
C THR A 213 -8.50 -14.25 6.96
N LEU A 214 -8.74 -15.43 6.39
CA LEU A 214 -10.08 -15.90 6.04
C LEU A 214 -10.94 -16.19 7.28
N LYS A 215 -10.35 -16.62 8.39
CA LYS A 215 -11.05 -16.78 9.67
C LYS A 215 -11.59 -15.44 10.16
N CYS A 216 -10.74 -14.40 10.22
CA CYS A 216 -11.18 -13.05 10.60
C CYS A 216 -12.20 -12.47 9.62
N LEU A 217 -11.99 -12.60 8.31
CA LEU A 217 -12.98 -12.15 7.30
C LEU A 217 -14.35 -12.83 7.47
N ARG A 218 -14.37 -14.11 7.85
CA ARG A 218 -15.60 -14.84 8.15
C ARG A 218 -16.29 -14.27 9.39
N GLU A 219 -15.54 -13.98 10.44
CA GLU A 219 -16.07 -13.34 11.66
C GLU A 219 -16.61 -11.94 11.37
N TRP A 220 -15.81 -11.07 10.76
CA TRP A 220 -16.17 -9.69 10.40
C TRP A 220 -17.33 -9.60 9.40
N SER A 221 -17.58 -10.64 8.59
CA SER A 221 -18.75 -10.67 7.71
C SER A 221 -20.10 -10.64 8.45
N ARG A 222 -20.10 -10.91 9.76
CA ARG A 222 -21.29 -10.90 10.64
C ARG A 222 -21.42 -9.59 11.43
N ASP A 223 -20.49 -8.65 11.26
CA ASP A 223 -20.53 -7.38 11.95
C ASP A 223 -21.79 -6.59 11.55
N ARG A 224 -22.34 -5.82 12.49
CA ARG A 224 -23.54 -4.99 12.25
C ARG A 224 -23.21 -3.76 11.42
N ASP A 225 -21.96 -3.31 11.44
CA ASP A 225 -21.51 -2.17 10.66
C ASP A 225 -21.31 -2.54 9.18
N GLN A 226 -22.00 -1.82 8.30
CA GLN A 226 -21.90 -2.02 6.86
C GLN A 226 -20.51 -1.69 6.29
N MET A 227 -19.72 -0.80 6.92
CA MET A 227 -18.35 -0.48 6.51
C MET A 227 -17.42 -1.66 6.74
N VAL A 228 -17.60 -2.37 7.86
CA VAL A 228 -16.85 -3.60 8.14
C VAL A 228 -17.18 -4.66 7.10
N ARG A 229 -18.47 -4.89 6.84
CA ARG A 229 -18.92 -5.86 5.82
C ARG A 229 -18.48 -5.47 4.41
N TRP A 230 -18.46 -4.18 4.09
CA TRP A 230 -17.94 -3.65 2.82
C TRP A 230 -16.44 -3.97 2.67
N ASN A 231 -15.63 -3.72 3.70
CA ASN A 231 -14.20 -4.05 3.68
C ASN A 231 -13.96 -5.55 3.49
N VAL A 232 -14.78 -6.41 4.12
CA VAL A 232 -14.72 -7.87 3.93
C VAL A 232 -14.97 -8.25 2.47
N ALA A 233 -16.01 -7.72 1.83
CA ALA A 233 -16.28 -7.98 0.42
C ALA A 233 -15.15 -7.44 -0.47
N MET A 234 -14.64 -6.24 -0.19
CA MET A 234 -13.58 -5.61 -0.97
C MET A 234 -12.25 -6.37 -0.91
N ALA A 235 -11.96 -7.10 0.16
CA ALA A 235 -10.78 -7.99 0.22
C ALA A 235 -10.76 -9.00 -0.93
N PHE A 236 -11.91 -9.54 -1.32
CA PHE A 236 -12.04 -10.48 -2.43
C PHE A 236 -12.06 -9.82 -3.82
N SER A 237 -12.11 -8.48 -3.88
CA SER A 237 -12.01 -7.72 -5.14
C SER A 237 -10.57 -7.42 -5.57
N SER A 238 -9.59 -7.77 -4.73
CA SER A 238 -8.17 -7.58 -5.02
C SER A 238 -7.63 -8.66 -5.97
N ALA A 239 -6.40 -8.51 -6.45
CA ALA A 239 -5.79 -9.52 -7.29
C ALA A 239 -5.59 -10.84 -6.53
N ILE A 240 -4.99 -10.79 -5.33
CA ILE A 240 -4.75 -11.99 -4.51
C ILE A 240 -6.06 -12.51 -3.90
N GLY A 241 -6.91 -11.63 -3.36
CA GLY A 241 -8.17 -12.04 -2.76
C GLY A 241 -9.07 -12.84 -3.70
N SER A 242 -9.02 -12.54 -5.00
CA SER A 242 -9.81 -13.26 -6.00
C SER A 242 -9.46 -14.74 -6.16
N PHE A 243 -8.24 -15.18 -5.80
CA PHE A 243 -7.82 -16.59 -5.80
C PHE A 243 -8.49 -17.41 -4.70
N HIS A 244 -9.18 -16.77 -3.76
CA HIS A 244 -9.80 -17.45 -2.63
C HIS A 244 -11.30 -17.68 -2.82
N TRP A 245 -11.81 -17.71 -4.06
CA TRP A 245 -13.24 -17.91 -4.36
C TRP A 245 -13.88 -19.08 -3.60
N PRO A 246 -13.29 -20.30 -3.54
CA PRO A 246 -13.91 -21.42 -2.81
C PRO A 246 -14.23 -21.11 -1.35
N ALA A 247 -13.32 -20.40 -0.65
CA ALA A 247 -13.54 -19.97 0.74
C ALA A 247 -14.44 -18.71 0.82
N ALA A 248 -14.27 -17.80 -0.14
CA ALA A 248 -14.99 -16.53 -0.20
C ALA A 248 -16.49 -16.71 -0.51
N LYS A 249 -16.87 -17.73 -1.29
CA LYS A 249 -18.25 -17.98 -1.72
C LYS A 249 -19.24 -17.91 -0.57
N SER A 250 -19.00 -18.66 0.52
CA SER A 250 -19.87 -18.67 1.69
C SER A 250 -19.98 -17.31 2.41
N ILE A 251 -18.90 -16.52 2.39
CA ILE A 251 -18.87 -15.16 2.97
C ILE A 251 -19.67 -14.20 2.08
N LEU A 252 -19.40 -14.20 0.77
CA LEU A 252 -20.08 -13.34 -0.20
C LEU A 252 -21.57 -13.68 -0.30
N GLU A 253 -21.95 -14.96 -0.20
CA GLU A 253 -23.35 -15.39 -0.12
C GLU A 253 -24.09 -14.80 1.09
N ARG A 254 -23.43 -14.66 2.24
CA ARG A 254 -24.02 -14.01 3.41
C ARG A 254 -24.18 -12.52 3.15
N LEU A 255 -23.13 -11.86 2.66
CA LEU A 255 -23.12 -10.42 2.43
C LEU A 255 -24.09 -9.98 1.33
N ALA A 256 -24.36 -10.84 0.34
CA ALA A 256 -25.26 -10.56 -0.78
C ALA A 256 -26.73 -10.38 -0.38
N LYS A 257 -27.14 -10.87 0.80
CA LYS A 257 -28.51 -10.76 1.34
C LYS A 257 -28.82 -9.40 1.97
N GLY A 258 -27.80 -8.62 2.30
CA GLY A 258 -27.96 -7.39 3.07
C GLY A 258 -28.69 -6.29 2.28
N PRO A 259 -29.49 -5.44 2.95
CA PRO A 259 -30.19 -4.35 2.27
C PRO A 259 -29.23 -3.28 1.74
N GLU A 260 -28.00 -3.20 2.24
CA GLU A 260 -27.11 -2.07 1.99
C GLU A 260 -26.55 -2.08 0.56
N PRO A 261 -26.89 -1.07 -0.29
CA PRO A 261 -26.37 -1.00 -1.66
C PRO A 261 -24.85 -0.99 -1.72
N LEU A 262 -24.19 -0.39 -0.74
CA LEU A 262 -22.74 -0.30 -0.66
C LEU A 262 -22.09 -1.70 -0.56
N VAL A 263 -22.60 -2.55 0.33
CA VAL A 263 -22.10 -3.92 0.51
C VAL A 263 -22.39 -4.76 -0.73
N ARG A 264 -23.60 -4.65 -1.32
CA ARG A 264 -23.96 -5.35 -2.56
C ARG A 264 -23.05 -5.01 -3.74
N ASN A 265 -22.71 -3.73 -3.90
CA ASN A 265 -21.75 -3.29 -4.92
C ASN A 265 -20.35 -3.88 -4.71
N ALA A 266 -19.88 -3.96 -3.47
CA ALA A 266 -18.60 -4.58 -3.15
C ALA A 266 -18.61 -6.09 -3.42
N VAL A 267 -19.69 -6.79 -3.05
CA VAL A 267 -19.88 -8.22 -3.36
C VAL A 267 -19.87 -8.42 -4.88
N ALA A 268 -20.60 -7.61 -5.63
CA ALA A 268 -20.62 -7.68 -7.08
C ALA A 268 -19.23 -7.44 -7.69
N LYS A 269 -18.47 -6.47 -7.16
CA LYS A 269 -17.07 -6.23 -7.58
C LYS A 269 -16.17 -7.44 -7.30
N ALA A 270 -16.28 -8.04 -6.12
CA ALA A 270 -15.54 -9.25 -5.77
C ALA A 270 -15.87 -10.42 -6.71
N MET A 271 -17.16 -10.68 -6.95
CA MET A 271 -17.59 -11.72 -7.89
C MET A 271 -17.08 -11.46 -9.31
N ARG A 272 -17.19 -10.24 -9.83
CA ARG A 272 -16.63 -9.90 -11.16
C ARG A 272 -15.13 -10.13 -11.25
N ARG A 273 -14.40 -9.89 -10.15
CA ARG A 273 -12.96 -10.16 -10.09
C ARG A 273 -12.67 -11.67 -10.06
N SER A 274 -13.34 -12.42 -9.18
CA SER A 274 -13.21 -13.88 -9.09
C SER A 274 -13.63 -14.59 -10.38
N ARG A 275 -14.63 -14.06 -11.10
CA ARG A 275 -15.09 -14.59 -12.40
C ARG A 275 -13.99 -14.65 -13.46
N GLN A 276 -12.93 -13.84 -13.33
CA GLN A 276 -11.80 -13.91 -14.25
C GLN A 276 -11.00 -15.22 -14.13
N ARG A 277 -11.26 -16.02 -13.09
CA ARG A 277 -10.56 -17.28 -12.78
C ARG A 277 -11.52 -18.45 -12.55
N TYR A 278 -12.64 -18.18 -11.89
CA TYR A 278 -13.66 -19.15 -11.50
C TYR A 278 -14.94 -18.87 -12.29
N THR A 279 -14.85 -18.85 -13.62
CA THR A 279 -15.92 -18.37 -14.50
C THR A 279 -17.22 -19.14 -14.26
N ASP A 280 -17.15 -20.46 -14.34
CA ASP A 280 -18.32 -21.32 -14.28
C ASP A 280 -18.94 -21.33 -12.89
N GLU A 281 -18.13 -21.43 -11.82
CA GLU A 281 -18.67 -21.48 -10.45
C GLU A 281 -19.27 -20.12 -10.01
N VAL A 282 -18.70 -19.01 -10.49
CA VAL A 282 -19.24 -17.67 -10.22
C VAL A 282 -20.52 -17.44 -11.02
N GLU A 283 -20.59 -17.86 -12.29
CA GLU A 283 -21.80 -17.73 -13.10
C GLU A 283 -22.93 -18.63 -12.59
N GLU A 284 -22.64 -19.88 -12.20
CA GLU A 284 -23.60 -20.76 -11.54
C GLU A 284 -24.16 -20.11 -10.27
N THR A 285 -23.28 -19.52 -9.44
CA THR A 285 -23.67 -18.81 -8.23
C THR A 285 -24.55 -17.60 -8.54
N ARG A 286 -24.19 -16.79 -9.55
CA ARG A 286 -24.96 -15.64 -10.00
C ARG A 286 -26.35 -16.06 -10.50
N LEU A 287 -26.43 -17.10 -11.34
CA LEU A 287 -27.70 -17.60 -11.89
C LEU A 287 -28.63 -18.12 -10.79
N ARG A 288 -28.08 -18.79 -9.77
CA ARG A 288 -28.84 -19.18 -8.58
C ARG A 288 -29.35 -17.96 -7.81
N TRP A 289 -28.52 -16.92 -7.63
CA TRP A 289 -28.92 -15.71 -6.92
C TRP A 289 -29.96 -14.86 -7.67
N LEU A 290 -30.03 -14.93 -9.00
CA LEU A 290 -31.12 -14.28 -9.76
C LEU A 290 -32.50 -14.86 -9.42
N LYS A 291 -32.55 -16.11 -8.95
CA LYS A 291 -33.79 -16.78 -8.52
C LYS A 291 -34.09 -16.57 -7.02
N ASP A 292 -33.19 -15.90 -6.30
CA ASP A 292 -33.27 -15.67 -4.87
C ASP A 292 -33.67 -14.21 -4.60
N ARG A 293 -34.85 -14.00 -4.02
CA ARG A 293 -35.42 -12.68 -3.75
C ARG A 293 -34.48 -11.79 -2.92
N ASP A 294 -33.69 -12.37 -2.02
CA ASP A 294 -32.79 -11.60 -1.14
C ASP A 294 -31.49 -11.22 -1.85
N ARG A 295 -31.15 -11.87 -2.98
CA ARG A 295 -29.85 -11.73 -3.64
C ARG A 295 -29.94 -11.27 -5.10
N VAL A 296 -31.14 -11.23 -5.68
CA VAL A 296 -31.39 -10.86 -7.09
C VAL A 296 -30.73 -9.53 -7.43
N ALA A 297 -30.90 -8.51 -6.59
CA ALA A 297 -30.30 -7.19 -6.82
C ALA A 297 -28.76 -7.23 -6.82
N THR A 298 -28.15 -8.10 -6.01
CA THR A 298 -26.69 -8.29 -6.03
C THR A 298 -26.25 -9.01 -7.30
N ALA A 299 -27.00 -10.02 -7.75
CA ALA A 299 -26.70 -10.77 -8.97
C ALA A 299 -26.84 -9.91 -10.24
N GLU A 300 -27.81 -9.00 -10.27
CA GLU A 300 -27.97 -8.01 -11.33
C GLU A 300 -26.76 -7.08 -11.42
N LEU A 301 -26.23 -6.62 -10.28
CA LEU A 301 -25.02 -5.80 -10.23
C LEU A 301 -23.78 -6.55 -10.75
N VAL A 302 -23.67 -7.87 -10.56
CA VAL A 302 -22.58 -8.67 -11.16
C VAL A 302 -22.63 -8.58 -12.69
N GLY A 303 -23.85 -8.59 -13.24
CA GLY A 303 -24.12 -8.54 -14.67
C GLY A 303 -23.75 -9.85 -15.39
N PRO A 304 -24.26 -10.06 -16.62
CA PRO A 304 -23.95 -11.25 -17.40
C PRO A 304 -22.45 -11.35 -17.72
N LEU A 305 -22.00 -12.56 -18.07
CA LEU A 305 -20.68 -12.74 -18.65
C LEU A 305 -20.60 -11.97 -19.97
N LYS A 306 -19.68 -11.00 -20.06
CA LYS A 306 -19.40 -10.31 -21.33
C LYS A 306 -18.63 -11.28 -22.22
N LYS A 307 -19.19 -11.68 -23.37
CA LYS A 307 -18.44 -12.37 -24.41
C LYS A 307 -17.27 -11.46 -24.83
N ARG A 308 -16.06 -11.99 -24.81
CA ARG A 308 -14.88 -11.32 -25.37
C ARG A 308 -14.89 -11.47 -26.87
#